data_AF-R0GAA1-F1
#
_entry.id   AF-R0GAA1-F1
#
_cell.length_a   1.000
_cell.length_b   1.000
_cell.length_c   1.000
_cell.angle_alpha   90.00
_cell.angle_beta   90.00
_cell.angle_gamma   90.00
#
_symmetry.space_group_name_H-M   'P 1'
#
loop_
_entity.id
_entity.type
_entity.pdbx_description
1 polymer ?
#
loop_
_entity_poly.entity_id
_entity_poly.type
_entity_poly.pdbx_seq_one_letter_code
_entity_poly.pdbx_strand_id
1 'polypeptide(L)'
;MEGQRISVNRAPCAMCTTKNKVCRRNCKSALYFPAEKQREYESAHELFGTPTIMRMMRSADDEEEMSMLASSILMEGEAWTKDPVKGAFGIIQKLKWKIAMRKIYLDELHEKIKAVRKETKLGL
;
A
#
# COMPACT_ATOMS: atom_id res chain seq x y z
N MET A 1 25.72 8.35 32.34
CA MET A 1 25.92 6.90 32.11
C MET A 1 25.62 6.61 30.65
N GLU A 2 26.65 6.68 29.81
CA GLU A 2 26.59 6.38 28.37
C GLU A 2 26.57 4.87 28.17
N GLY A 3 25.37 4.35 27.85
CA GLY A 3 25.12 2.95 27.55
C GLY A 3 25.55 2.58 26.14
N GLN A 4 26.84 2.24 26.03
CA GLN A 4 27.48 1.25 25.16
C GLN A 4 26.77 0.81 23.87
N ARG A 5 27.49 1.07 22.78
CA ARG A 5 27.29 0.55 21.42
C ARG A 5 27.29 -0.98 21.43
N ILE A 6 26.22 -1.56 20.91
CA ILE A 6 26.14 -2.90 20.35
C ILE A 6 25.72 -2.66 18.90
N SER A 7 26.69 -2.76 17.99
CA SER A 7 26.48 -2.79 16.55
C SER A 7 26.19 -4.22 16.14
N VAL A 8 24.94 -4.62 16.29
CA VAL A 8 24.35 -5.48 15.26
C VAL A 8 24.08 -4.51 14.11
N ASN A 9 24.53 -4.81 12.89
CA ASN A 9 24.26 -3.98 11.70
C ASN A 9 22.74 -3.91 11.45
N ARG A 10 22.04 -3.05 12.21
CA ARG A 10 20.66 -2.69 11.94
C ARG A 10 20.71 -1.63 10.86
N ALA A 11 20.26 -1.99 9.67
CA ALA A 11 20.10 -1.02 8.61
C ALA A 11 19.25 0.17 9.12
N PRO A 12 19.62 1.43 8.81
CA PRO A 12 18.80 2.58 9.15
C PRO A 12 17.41 2.43 8.52
N CYS A 13 16.38 2.92 9.22
CA CYS A 13 15.03 2.92 8.68
C CYS A 13 14.94 3.82 7.44
N ALA A 14 13.93 3.60 6.61
CA ALA A 14 13.89 4.21 5.30
C ALA A 14 13.87 5.74 5.32
N MET A 15 13.16 6.32 6.29
CA MET A 15 13.15 7.77 6.50
C MET A 15 14.54 8.29 6.93
N CYS A 16 15.23 7.61 7.84
CA CYS A 16 16.54 8.04 8.32
C CYS A 16 17.59 7.96 7.22
N THR A 17 17.57 6.90 6.40
CA THR A 17 18.39 6.76 5.20
C THR A 17 18.15 7.93 4.26
N THR A 18 16.90 8.20 3.90
CA THR A 18 16.52 9.27 2.97
C THR A 18 16.86 10.67 3.47
N LYS A 19 16.82 10.90 4.79
CA LYS A 19 17.22 12.18 5.40
C LYS A 19 18.72 12.27 5.71
N ASN A 20 19.50 11.23 5.43
CA ASN A 20 20.90 11.11 5.82
C ASN A 20 21.13 11.41 7.32
N LYS A 21 20.30 10.82 8.18
CA LYS A 21 20.34 11.01 9.65
C LYS A 21 20.63 9.70 10.35
N VAL A 22 21.27 9.79 11.52
CA VAL A 22 21.52 8.63 12.39
C VAL A 22 20.20 8.03 12.87
N CYS A 23 19.99 6.74 12.56
CA CYS A 23 18.84 5.97 13.03
C CYS A 23 19.11 5.44 14.45
N ARG A 24 18.48 6.05 15.47
CA ARG A 24 18.61 5.63 16.88
C ARG A 24 17.88 4.29 17.13
N ARG A 25 18.28 3.55 18.18
CA ARG A 25 17.64 2.27 18.56
C ARG A 25 16.11 2.38 18.67
N ASN A 26 15.62 3.44 19.32
CA ASN A 26 14.19 3.70 19.55
C ASN A 26 13.58 4.64 18.50
N CYS A 27 14.03 4.56 17.24
CA CYS A 27 13.46 5.35 16.15
C CYS A 27 12.01 4.93 15.88
N LYS A 28 11.04 5.79 16.23
CA LYS A 28 9.60 5.54 16.00
C LYS A 28 9.28 5.28 14.52
N SER A 29 9.93 6.02 13.62
CA SER A 29 9.74 5.84 12.18
C SER A 29 10.19 4.48 11.66
N ALA A 30 11.03 3.74 12.39
CA ALA A 30 11.43 2.40 11.99
C ALA A 30 10.31 1.36 12.11
N LEU A 31 9.27 1.63 12.89
CA LEU A 31 8.07 0.76 12.97
C LEU A 31 7.24 0.86 11.68
N TYR A 32 7.17 2.05 11.09
CA TYR A 32 6.30 2.35 9.96
C TYR A 32 7.03 2.33 8.60
N PHE A 33 8.30 2.71 8.60
CA PHE A 33 9.17 2.80 7.42
C PHE A 33 10.45 1.99 7.67
N PRO A 34 10.34 0.66 7.81
CA PRO A 34 11.50 -0.19 8.07
C PRO A 34 12.44 -0.20 6.85
N ALA A 35 13.67 -0.68 7.03
CA ALA A 35 14.73 -0.59 6.01
C ALA A 35 14.37 -1.33 4.71
N GLU A 36 13.59 -2.40 4.82
CA GLU A 36 13.11 -3.22 3.70
C GLU A 36 12.18 -2.45 2.77
N LYS A 37 11.54 -1.37 3.27
CA LYS A 37 10.62 -0.52 2.50
C LYS A 37 11.30 0.73 1.93
N GLN A 38 12.63 0.72 1.75
CA GLN A 38 13.40 1.88 1.30
C GLN A 38 12.88 2.41 -0.05
N ARG A 39 12.64 1.53 -1.02
CA ARG A 39 12.19 1.90 -2.37
C ARG A 39 10.79 2.51 -2.37
N GLU A 40 9.88 1.94 -1.59
CA GLU A 40 8.52 2.42 -1.44
C GLU A 40 8.52 3.79 -0.72
N TYR A 41 9.41 3.95 0.26
CA TYR A 41 9.58 5.22 0.95
C TYR A 41 10.14 6.30 0.02
N GLU A 42 11.10 5.97 -0.85
CA GLU A 42 11.62 6.89 -1.88
C GLU A 42 10.51 7.35 -2.81
N SER A 43 9.68 6.41 -3.29
CA SER A 43 8.52 6.74 -4.14
C SER A 43 7.55 7.69 -3.42
N ALA A 44 7.23 7.42 -2.16
CA ALA A 44 6.40 8.31 -1.35
C ALA A 44 7.10 9.64 -1.03
N HIS A 45 8.42 9.64 -0.86
CA HIS A 45 9.21 10.83 -0.60
C HIS A 45 9.19 11.77 -1.80
N GLU A 46 9.37 11.25 -3.01
CA GLU A 46 9.30 11.99 -4.26
C GLU A 46 7.92 12.65 -4.44
N LEU A 47 6.85 11.92 -4.12
CA LEU A 47 5.48 12.42 -4.24
C LEU A 47 5.11 13.46 -3.18
N PHE A 48 5.33 13.15 -1.90
CA PHE A 48 4.79 13.95 -0.79
C PHE A 48 5.84 14.82 -0.09
N GLY A 49 7.10 14.39 -0.08
CA GLY A 49 8.13 14.92 0.80
C GLY A 49 8.00 14.43 2.25
N THR A 50 9.14 14.21 2.92
CA THR A 50 9.18 13.79 4.33
C THR A 50 8.39 14.71 5.28
N PRO A 51 8.40 16.06 5.16
CA PRO A 51 7.61 16.91 6.04
C PRO A 51 6.10 16.66 5.96
N THR A 52 5.57 16.43 4.75
CA THR A 52 4.15 16.13 4.54
C THR A 52 3.81 14.74 5.06
N ILE A 53 4.64 13.73 4.78
CA ILE A 53 4.49 12.39 5.36
C ILE A 53 4.40 12.47 6.88
N MET A 54 5.33 13.17 7.53
CA MET A 54 5.33 13.31 8.98
C MET A 54 4.12 14.07 9.52
N ARG A 55 3.57 15.03 8.76
CA ARG A 55 2.34 15.74 9.12
C ARG A 55 1.12 14.82 9.04
N MET A 56 1.00 14.01 7.98
CA MET A 56 -0.06 13.01 7.85
C MET A 56 0.05 11.97 8.97
N MET A 57 1.24 11.44 9.24
CA MET A 57 1.44 10.47 10.33
C MET A 57 1.05 11.00 11.72
N ARG A 58 1.02 12.33 11.93
CA ARG A 58 0.58 12.95 13.19
C ARG A 58 -0.93 13.15 13.30
N SER A 59 -1.70 12.95 12.22
CA SER A 59 -3.15 13.05 12.24
C SER A 59 -3.86 11.74 12.58
N ALA A 60 -3.10 10.65 12.70
CA ALA A 60 -3.63 9.36 13.12
C ALA A 60 -3.81 9.33 14.65
N ASP A 61 -4.92 8.74 15.10
CA ASP A 61 -5.34 8.74 16.51
C ASP A 61 -4.61 7.66 17.33
N ASP A 62 -4.22 6.55 16.70
CA ASP A 62 -3.54 5.44 17.35
C ASP A 62 -2.47 4.75 16.46
N GLU A 63 -1.78 3.75 17.02
CA GLU A 63 -0.72 3.03 16.33
C GLU A 63 -1.22 2.18 15.15
N GLU A 64 -2.46 1.68 15.20
CA GLU A 64 -3.07 0.90 14.13
C GLU A 64 -3.35 1.80 12.93
N GLU A 65 -3.96 2.96 13.15
CA GLU A 65 -4.19 3.96 12.12
C GLU A 65 -2.87 4.50 11.55
N MET A 66 -1.85 4.74 12.38
CA MET A 66 -0.51 5.10 11.89
C MET A 66 0.07 4.02 10.98
N SER A 67 -0.12 2.74 11.30
CA SER A 67 0.34 1.61 10.48
C SER A 67 -0.37 1.56 9.13
N MET A 68 -1.71 1.70 9.13
CA MET A 68 -2.52 1.76 7.92
C MET A 68 -2.17 2.97 7.04
N LEU A 69 -1.98 4.13 7.67
CA LEU A 69 -1.61 5.36 6.99
C LEU A 69 -0.22 5.27 6.38
N ALA A 70 0.76 4.71 7.10
CA ALA A 70 2.09 4.48 6.55
C ALA A 70 2.03 3.56 5.33
N SER A 71 1.29 2.46 5.40
CA SER A 71 1.07 1.56 4.26
C SER A 71 0.44 2.30 3.07
N SER A 72 -0.58 3.11 3.34
CA SER A 72 -1.30 3.87 2.30
C SER A 72 -0.41 4.91 1.62
N ILE A 73 0.39 5.66 2.38
CA ILE A 73 1.36 6.63 1.86
C ILE A 73 2.37 5.96 0.92
N LEU A 74 2.89 4.79 1.32
CA LEU A 74 3.84 4.03 0.51
C LEU A 74 3.20 3.50 -0.78
N MET A 75 2.00 2.94 -0.69
CA MET A 75 1.25 2.47 -1.86
C MET A 75 0.93 3.61 -2.84
N GLU A 76 0.54 4.79 -2.33
CA GLU A 76 0.24 5.95 -3.16
C GLU A 76 1.49 6.44 -3.89
N GLY A 77 2.62 6.55 -3.18
CA GLY A 77 3.91 6.86 -3.78
C GLY A 77 4.26 5.91 -4.93
N GLU A 78 4.19 4.59 -4.69
CA GLU A 78 4.44 3.61 -5.75
C GLU A 78 3.48 3.73 -6.92
N ALA A 79 2.20 4.04 -6.66
CA ALA A 79 1.20 4.14 -7.71
C ALA A 79 1.52 5.31 -8.65
N TRP A 80 1.94 6.45 -8.12
CA TRP A 80 2.40 7.60 -8.92
C TRP A 80 3.72 7.33 -9.64
N THR A 81 4.63 6.56 -9.06
CA THR A 81 5.85 6.11 -9.77
C THR A 81 5.51 5.19 -10.95
N LYS A 82 4.50 4.32 -10.82
CA LYS A 82 4.08 3.38 -11.87
C LYS A 82 3.23 4.04 -12.96
N ASP A 83 2.38 4.98 -12.60
CA ASP A 83 1.52 5.75 -13.51
C ASP A 83 1.55 7.24 -13.09
N PRO A 84 2.48 8.04 -13.63
CA PRO A 84 2.63 9.45 -13.24
C PRO A 84 1.48 10.34 -13.71
N VAL A 85 0.51 9.81 -14.48
CA VAL A 85 -0.66 10.56 -14.94
C VAL A 85 -1.87 10.28 -14.05
N LYS A 86 -2.09 9.03 -13.65
CA LYS A 86 -3.31 8.62 -12.93
C LYS A 86 -3.06 8.06 -11.53
N GLY A 87 -1.82 7.79 -11.13
CA GLY A 87 -1.48 7.23 -9.82
C GLY A 87 -2.41 6.10 -9.38
N ALA A 88 -2.85 6.14 -8.12
CA ALA A 88 -3.78 5.15 -7.59
C ALA A 88 -5.18 5.22 -8.23
N PHE A 89 -5.60 6.38 -8.75
CA PHE A 89 -6.88 6.51 -9.46
C PHE A 89 -6.93 5.60 -10.69
N GLY A 90 -5.84 5.49 -11.46
CA GLY A 90 -5.73 4.58 -12.59
C GLY A 90 -5.95 3.11 -12.19
N ILE A 91 -5.38 2.71 -11.05
CA ILE A 91 -5.53 1.37 -10.47
C ILE A 91 -7.01 1.12 -10.10
N ILE A 92 -7.63 2.07 -9.39
CA ILE A 92 -9.04 1.97 -8.98
C ILE A 92 -9.95 1.83 -10.21
N GLN A 93 -9.75 2.65 -11.24
CA GLN A 93 -10.55 2.58 -12.46
C GLN A 93 -10.41 1.23 -13.17
N LYS A 94 -9.18 0.70 -13.26
CA LYS A 94 -8.93 -0.62 -13.84
C LYS A 94 -9.61 -1.73 -13.03
N LEU A 95 -9.58 -1.66 -11.70
CA LEU A 95 -10.26 -2.62 -10.83
C LEU A 95 -11.78 -2.55 -10.98
N LYS A 96 -12.36 -1.35 -10.97
CA LYS A 96 -13.80 -1.13 -11.20
C LYS A 96 -14.25 -1.72 -12.54
N TRP A 97 -13.49 -1.47 -13.62
CA TRP A 97 -13.78 -2.05 -14.92
C TRP A 97 -13.71 -3.58 -14.91
N LYS A 98 -12.67 -4.16 -14.31
CA LYS A 98 -12.56 -5.63 -14.16
C LYS A 98 -13.72 -6.23 -13.38
N ILE A 99 -14.16 -5.57 -12.30
CA ILE A 99 -15.32 -6.01 -11.51
C ILE A 99 -16.58 -5.98 -12.37
N ALA A 100 -16.81 -4.91 -13.13
CA ALA A 100 -17.97 -4.79 -14.02
C ALA A 100 -17.99 -5.91 -15.07
N MET A 101 -16.87 -6.12 -15.76
CA MET A 101 -16.76 -7.20 -16.76
C MET A 101 -16.98 -8.59 -16.16
N ARG A 102 -16.44 -8.84 -14.96
CA ARG A 102 -16.62 -10.12 -14.27
C ARG A 102 -18.07 -10.36 -13.85
N LYS A 103 -18.78 -9.30 -13.43
CA LYS A 103 -20.21 -9.40 -13.09
C LYS A 103 -21.04 -9.76 -14.32
N ILE A 104 -20.83 -9.06 -15.44
CA ILE A 104 -21.50 -9.38 -16.72
C ILE A 104 -21.27 -10.84 -17.10
N TYR A 105 -20.02 -11.30 -17.09
CA TYR A 105 -19.69 -12.68 -17.43
C TYR A 105 -20.34 -13.70 -16.47
N LEU A 106 -20.39 -13.40 -15.18
CA LEU A 106 -21.02 -14.26 -14.19
C LEU A 106 -22.53 -14.37 -14.42
N ASP A 107 -23.19 -13.25 -14.74
CA ASP A 107 -24.62 -13.21 -15.02
C ASP A 107 -24.95 -14.02 -16.29
N GLU A 108 -24.14 -13.91 -17.35
CA GLU A 108 -24.27 -14.74 -18.55
C GLU A 108 -24.15 -16.24 -18.25
N LEU A 109 -23.18 -16.63 -17.41
CA LEU A 109 -23.01 -18.03 -17.00
C LEU A 109 -24.19 -18.52 -16.16
N HIS A 110 -24.71 -17.68 -15.26
CA HIS A 110 -25.87 -18.02 -14.46
C HIS A 110 -27.11 -18.29 -15.33
N GLU A 111 -27.36 -17.48 -16.36
CA GLU A 111 -28.47 -17.72 -17.29
C GLU A 111 -28.26 -19.00 -18.12
N LYS A 112 -27.03 -19.28 -18.58
CA LYS A 112 -26.72 -20.55 -19.26
C LYS A 112 -26.96 -21.77 -18.36
N ILE A 113 -26.51 -21.71 -17.11
CA ILE A 113 -26.72 -22.79 -16.13
C ILE A 113 -28.21 -23.00 -15.87
N LYS A 114 -28.99 -21.92 -15.77
CA LYS A 114 -30.44 -21.98 -15.56
C LYS A 114 -31.17 -22.60 -16.74
N ALA A 115 -30.77 -22.28 -17.97
CA ALA A 115 -31.31 -22.88 -19.18
C ALA A 115 -31.06 -24.40 -19.21
N VAL A 116 -29.81 -24.83 -19.03
CA VAL A 116 -29.44 -26.26 -18.99
C VAL A 116 -30.20 -27.00 -17.88
N ARG A 117 -30.29 -26.43 -16.67
CA ARG A 117 -31.06 -27.03 -15.57
C ARG A 117 -32.54 -27.18 -15.89
N LYS A 118 -33.12 -26.27 -16.68
CA LYS A 118 -34.51 -26.37 -17.13
C LYS A 118 -34.69 -27.50 -18.13
N GLU A 119 -33.77 -27.63 -19.09
CA GLU A 119 -33.75 -28.72 -20.07
C GLU A 119 -33.64 -30.08 -19.38
N THR A 120 -32.67 -30.25 -18.47
CA THR A 120 -32.50 -31.50 -17.70
C THR A 120 -33.72 -31.84 -16.85
N LYS A 121 -34.40 -30.84 -16.25
CA LYS A 121 -35.64 -31.05 -15.49
C LYS A 121 -36.83 -31.43 -16.35
N LEU A 122 -36.85 -31.01 -17.62
CA LEU A 122 -37.90 -31.35 -18.58
C LEU A 122 -37.69 -32.74 -19.23
N GLY A 123 -36.62 -33.46 -18.87
CA GLY A 123 -36.37 -34.83 -19.33
C GLY A 123 -35.93 -34.92 -20.79
N LEU A 124 -35.39 -33.83 -21.35
CA LEU A 124 -34.63 -33.84 -22.60
C LEU A 124 -33.18 -34.25 -22.35
#